data_AF-A0AA36MJ23-F1
#
_entry.id   AF-A0AA36MJ23-F1
#
_cell.length_a   1.000
_cell.length_b   1.000
_cell.length_c   1.000
_cell.angle_alpha   90.00
_cell.angle_beta   90.00
_cell.angle_gamma   90.00
#
_symmetry.space_group_name_H-M   'P 1'
#
loop_
_entity.id
_entity.type
_entity.pdbx_description
1 polymer ?
#
loop_
_entity_poly.entity_id
_entity_poly.type
_entity_poly.pdbx_seq_one_letter_code
_entity_poly.pdbx_strand_id
1 'polypeptide(L)'
;MGNNFCACEAVTEDPPVRTDPVPVVEDLPMEFPMWLIPAKVLVTLRPPLKPHKDMVEAGHLIQWRRGHPNKVMLISHQWAGTRHPDPKFEQFLVLQEAFLQMSQGNCRVSKDPSSELSELNGRRTPVMSIEEQKACLDWDVWYDYFGCPQIDDRAYDNGAKELQAAVNSIPSYCTVADCVFVLAPTMRHSDSGRMMSRSTWGMRGWCRAERTAFVLSQREGQLMFISSPTSILVSNGNEWARAWPGEGHFTVEADREKVKQLTKDLLLIKCHSLWLRRNMPGWRFYQALHPRAQGHPPMQEEESLEDFLQRYNLDTTLHHLEQGGLSPLMLASREPKGRAMETPRCCVGSVPGTLTTSPKR
;
A
#
# COMPACT_ATOMS: atom_id res chain seq x y z
N MET A 1 33.50 30.10 49.93
CA MET A 1 32.48 29.80 48.90
C MET A 1 33.17 28.98 47.82
N GLY A 2 33.05 27.66 47.87
CA GLY A 2 33.60 26.76 46.86
C GLY A 2 32.47 25.83 46.41
N ASN A 3 32.01 26.01 45.18
CA ASN A 3 30.97 25.19 44.57
C ASN A 3 31.60 23.91 44.02
N ASN A 4 31.22 22.76 44.60
CA ASN A 4 31.43 21.45 44.00
C ASN A 4 30.33 21.22 42.95
N PHE A 5 30.70 21.30 41.67
CA PHE A 5 29.91 20.71 40.60
C PHE A 5 30.30 19.24 40.47
N CYS A 6 29.39 18.35 40.85
CA CYS A 6 29.51 16.91 40.60
C CYS A 6 29.12 16.66 39.14
N ALA A 7 30.09 16.29 38.31
CA ALA A 7 29.83 15.85 36.94
C ALA A 7 29.29 14.41 37.00
N CYS A 8 28.00 14.23 36.70
CA CYS A 8 27.45 12.91 36.39
C CYS A 8 27.87 12.56 34.96
N GLU A 9 28.84 11.67 34.81
CA GLU A 9 29.17 11.04 33.53
C GLU A 9 27.96 10.22 33.07
N ALA A 10 27.38 10.60 31.94
CA ALA A 10 26.36 9.82 31.26
C ALA A 10 27.03 8.57 30.66
N VAL A 11 26.86 7.44 31.33
CA VAL A 11 27.25 6.14 30.78
C VAL A 11 26.34 5.86 29.58
N THR A 12 26.91 5.99 28.39
CA THR A 12 26.29 5.55 27.14
C THR A 12 26.52 4.05 27.03
N GLU A 13 25.74 3.25 27.77
CA GLU A 13 25.72 1.81 27.52
C GLU A 13 25.03 1.57 26.18
N ASP A 14 25.79 1.03 25.23
CA ASP A 14 25.24 0.53 23.97
C ASP A 14 24.13 -0.49 24.28
N PRO A 15 22.97 -0.41 23.60
CA PRO A 15 21.87 -1.34 23.87
C PRO A 15 22.32 -2.78 23.61
N PRO A 16 21.81 -3.76 24.39
CA PRO A 16 22.23 -5.14 24.29
C PRO A 16 22.06 -5.66 22.87
N VAL A 17 23.18 -6.09 22.29
CA VAL A 17 23.23 -6.69 20.95
C VAL A 17 22.48 -8.01 21.02
N ARG A 18 21.30 -8.05 20.40
CA ARG A 18 20.58 -9.31 20.18
C ARG A 18 21.46 -10.20 19.28
N THR A 19 21.84 -11.37 19.76
CA THR A 19 22.69 -12.35 19.07
C THR A 19 21.94 -13.17 18.02
N ASP A 20 20.61 -13.05 17.97
CA ASP A 20 19.81 -13.61 16.88
C ASP A 20 20.19 -12.86 15.58
N PRO A 21 20.70 -13.56 14.55
CA PRO A 21 20.97 -12.92 13.28
C PRO A 21 19.66 -12.34 12.75
N VAL A 22 19.61 -11.01 12.66
CA VAL A 22 18.50 -10.35 11.98
C VAL A 22 18.53 -10.87 10.54
N PRO A 23 17.47 -11.53 10.06
CA PRO A 23 17.50 -12.17 8.76
C PRO A 23 17.81 -11.12 7.69
N VAL A 24 18.83 -11.38 6.88
CA VAL A 24 19.11 -10.60 5.67
C VAL A 24 17.90 -10.77 4.76
N VAL A 25 16.98 -9.80 4.78
CA VAL A 25 15.84 -9.85 3.87
C VAL A 25 16.31 -9.31 2.53
N GLU A 26 16.48 -10.21 1.57
CA GLU A 26 16.72 -9.90 0.16
C GLU A 26 15.59 -9.01 -0.39
N ASP A 27 15.88 -8.23 -1.43
CA ASP A 27 14.85 -7.50 -2.18
C ASP A 27 13.71 -8.46 -2.57
N LEU A 28 12.46 -7.96 -2.62
CA LEU A 28 11.34 -8.80 -3.06
C LEU A 28 11.63 -9.37 -4.45
N PRO A 29 11.32 -10.66 -4.69
CA PRO A 29 11.63 -11.31 -5.95
C PRO A 29 10.88 -10.64 -7.10
N MET A 30 11.61 -10.36 -8.18
CA MET A 30 11.07 -9.93 -9.46
C MET A 30 11.11 -11.12 -10.43
N GLU A 31 10.11 -11.99 -10.34
CA GLU A 31 9.96 -13.23 -11.12
C GLU A 31 9.67 -12.97 -12.61
N PHE A 32 9.19 -11.77 -12.95
CA PHE A 32 8.93 -11.32 -14.31
C PHE A 32 9.49 -9.91 -14.51
N PRO A 33 10.03 -9.57 -15.69
CA PRO A 33 10.55 -8.24 -15.95
C PRO A 33 9.46 -7.17 -15.83
N MET A 34 9.78 -6.07 -15.15
CA MET A 34 8.91 -4.90 -15.12
C MET A 34 8.92 -4.20 -16.48
N TRP A 35 7.83 -4.33 -17.23
CA TRP A 35 7.64 -3.61 -18.49
C TRP A 35 7.00 -2.26 -18.29
N LEU A 36 7.58 -1.24 -18.91
CA LEU A 36 7.17 0.15 -18.81
C LEU A 36 6.83 0.69 -20.19
N ILE A 37 5.94 1.67 -20.24
CA ILE A 37 5.71 2.50 -21.42
C ILE A 37 6.25 3.91 -21.15
N PRO A 38 7.04 4.52 -22.05
CA PRO A 38 7.39 5.92 -21.92
C PRO A 38 6.13 6.80 -21.89
N ALA A 39 6.05 7.75 -20.96
CA ALA A 39 4.89 8.60 -20.78
C ALA A 39 4.51 9.37 -22.07
N LYS A 40 5.51 9.83 -22.83
CA LYS A 40 5.33 10.41 -24.16
C LYS A 40 4.65 9.49 -25.19
N VAL A 41 4.82 8.16 -25.08
CA VAL A 41 4.11 7.18 -25.92
C VAL A 41 2.71 6.94 -25.35
N LEU A 42 2.61 6.80 -24.03
CA LEU A 42 1.34 6.60 -23.32
C LEU A 42 0.29 7.64 -23.70
N VAL A 43 0.65 8.93 -23.73
CA VAL A 43 -0.29 10.02 -24.07
C VAL A 43 -0.75 10.04 -25.54
N THR A 44 -0.13 9.22 -26.39
CA THR A 44 -0.49 9.10 -27.81
C THR A 44 -1.34 7.87 -28.14
N LEU A 45 -1.47 6.93 -27.18
CA LEU A 45 -2.26 5.72 -27.37
C LEU A 45 -3.72 6.05 -27.70
N ARG A 46 -4.31 5.21 -28.57
CA ARG A 46 -5.70 5.33 -29.02
C ARG A 46 -6.49 4.11 -28.56
N PRO A 47 -7.81 4.24 -28.37
CA PRO A 47 -8.67 3.11 -28.01
C PRO A 47 -8.74 2.06 -29.13
N PRO A 48 -8.92 0.77 -28.80
CA PRO A 48 -8.85 0.20 -27.45
C PRO A 48 -7.39 0.08 -26.96
N LEU A 49 -7.21 -0.02 -25.64
CA LEU A 49 -5.90 -0.44 -25.09
C LEU A 49 -5.56 -1.83 -25.62
N LYS A 50 -4.29 -2.01 -25.99
CA LYS A 50 -3.80 -3.28 -26.47
C LYS A 50 -3.15 -4.07 -25.32
N PRO A 51 -3.26 -5.41 -25.33
CA PRO A 51 -2.63 -6.25 -24.32
C PRO A 51 -1.09 -6.23 -24.44
N HIS A 52 -0.42 -6.74 -23.41
CA HIS A 52 1.03 -6.79 -23.30
C HIS A 52 1.76 -7.25 -24.58
N LYS A 53 1.37 -8.39 -25.16
CA LYS A 53 2.05 -8.97 -26.34
C LYS A 53 2.05 -7.99 -27.52
N ASP A 54 0.90 -7.44 -27.86
CA ASP A 54 0.74 -6.49 -28.96
C ASP A 54 1.54 -5.20 -28.71
N MET A 55 1.63 -4.77 -27.44
CA MET A 55 2.39 -3.58 -27.04
C MET A 55 3.92 -3.81 -27.10
N VAL A 56 4.39 -5.02 -26.80
CA VAL A 56 5.78 -5.45 -27.02
C VAL A 56 6.09 -5.53 -28.52
N GLU A 57 5.23 -6.18 -29.31
CA GLU A 57 5.42 -6.33 -30.76
C GLU A 57 5.40 -4.96 -31.49
N ALA A 58 4.60 -4.01 -31.02
CA ALA A 58 4.58 -2.64 -31.52
C ALA A 58 5.79 -1.79 -31.08
N GLY A 59 6.69 -2.34 -30.24
CA GLY A 59 7.85 -1.62 -29.73
C GLY A 59 7.50 -0.45 -28.80
N HIS A 60 6.32 -0.49 -28.15
CA HIS A 60 5.87 0.56 -27.24
C HIS A 60 6.40 0.39 -25.82
N LEU A 61 6.79 -0.83 -25.44
CA LEU A 61 7.25 -1.14 -24.09
C LEU A 61 8.78 -1.29 -24.03
N ILE A 62 9.32 -0.90 -22.88
CA ILE A 62 10.73 -1.08 -22.50
C ILE A 62 10.80 -1.84 -21.18
N GLN A 63 11.92 -2.52 -20.93
CA GLN A 63 12.14 -3.18 -19.64
C GLN A 63 12.88 -2.26 -18.67
N TRP A 64 12.40 -2.23 -17.43
CA TRP A 64 13.14 -1.64 -16.32
C TRP A 64 14.45 -2.38 -16.08
N ARG A 65 15.45 -1.66 -15.57
CA ARG A 65 16.72 -2.23 -15.13
C ARG A 65 17.24 -1.50 -13.90
N ARG A 66 18.14 -2.13 -13.14
CA ARG A 66 18.88 -1.43 -12.07
C ARG A 66 19.60 -0.21 -12.65
N GLY A 67 19.42 0.96 -12.02
CA GLY A 67 19.91 2.24 -12.54
C GLY A 67 19.09 2.77 -13.72
N HIS A 68 17.80 2.42 -13.81
CA HIS A 68 16.89 2.94 -14.83
C HIS A 68 16.98 4.48 -14.91
N PRO A 69 17.16 5.07 -16.11
CA PRO A 69 17.54 6.48 -16.23
C PRO A 69 16.39 7.45 -15.93
N ASN A 70 15.15 7.01 -16.14
CA ASN A 70 13.97 7.83 -15.99
C ASN A 70 13.26 7.51 -14.68
N LYS A 71 12.44 8.44 -14.20
CA LYS A 71 11.53 8.17 -13.08
C LYS A 71 10.54 7.08 -13.48
N VAL A 72 10.36 6.12 -12.59
CA VAL A 72 9.44 5.00 -12.76
C VAL A 72 8.17 5.26 -11.97
N MET A 73 7.05 5.18 -12.64
CA MET A 73 5.75 5.41 -12.07
C MET A 73 4.87 4.19 -12.20
N LEU A 74 4.22 3.81 -11.11
CA LEU A 74 3.26 2.72 -11.12
C LEU A 74 1.84 3.27 -11.08
N ILE A 75 1.00 2.85 -12.03
CA ILE A 75 -0.43 3.17 -12.04
C ILE A 75 -1.20 2.05 -11.35
N SER A 76 -1.75 2.36 -10.18
CA SER A 76 -2.72 1.50 -9.50
C SER A 76 -4.13 1.94 -9.88
N HIS A 77 -4.98 1.01 -10.29
CA HIS A 77 -6.33 1.35 -10.72
C HIS A 77 -7.31 0.18 -10.51
N GLN A 78 -8.59 0.50 -10.62
CA GLN A 78 -9.65 -0.51 -10.61
C GLN A 78 -10.07 -0.80 -12.05
N TRP A 79 -10.17 -2.07 -12.39
CA TRP A 79 -10.73 -2.50 -13.68
C TRP A 79 -12.19 -2.06 -13.79
N ALA A 80 -12.50 -1.38 -14.90
CA ALA A 80 -13.81 -0.90 -15.27
C ALA A 80 -14.63 -1.92 -16.07
N GLY A 81 -14.08 -3.08 -16.37
CA GLY A 81 -14.76 -4.20 -16.99
C GLY A 81 -14.22 -5.54 -16.50
N THR A 82 -14.95 -6.61 -16.78
CA THR A 82 -14.61 -7.98 -16.34
C THR A 82 -13.49 -8.57 -17.18
N ARG A 83 -13.44 -8.24 -18.47
CA ARG A 83 -12.46 -8.78 -19.45
C ARG A 83 -11.43 -7.76 -19.90
N HIS A 84 -11.66 -6.49 -19.64
CA HIS A 84 -10.78 -5.40 -20.07
C HIS A 84 -10.77 -4.32 -18.99
N PRO A 85 -9.58 -3.77 -18.65
CA PRO A 85 -9.42 -2.79 -17.57
C PRO A 85 -10.20 -1.50 -17.79
N ASP A 86 -10.35 -1.09 -19.05
CA ASP A 86 -11.04 0.16 -19.40
C ASP A 86 -11.73 0.04 -20.77
N PRO A 87 -12.85 -0.69 -20.87
CA PRO A 87 -13.47 -1.03 -22.16
C PRO A 87 -13.88 0.18 -23.00
N LYS A 88 -14.12 1.32 -22.35
CA LYS A 88 -14.52 2.58 -22.98
C LYS A 88 -13.38 3.58 -23.11
N PHE A 89 -12.19 3.23 -22.62
CA PHE A 89 -11.02 4.11 -22.62
C PHE A 89 -11.22 5.40 -21.80
N GLU A 90 -12.26 5.47 -20.97
CA GLU A 90 -12.65 6.66 -20.19
C GLU A 90 -11.66 6.92 -19.05
N GLN A 91 -11.20 5.85 -18.39
CA GLN A 91 -10.25 5.95 -17.29
C GLN A 91 -8.85 6.33 -17.79
N PHE A 92 -8.43 5.71 -18.89
CA PHE A 92 -7.14 5.95 -19.51
C PHE A 92 -7.05 7.35 -20.12
N LEU A 93 -8.15 7.88 -20.67
CA LEU A 93 -8.21 9.29 -21.08
C LEU A 93 -7.95 10.25 -19.93
N VAL A 94 -8.52 10.00 -18.75
CA VAL A 94 -8.23 10.82 -17.57
C VAL A 94 -6.74 10.79 -17.22
N LEU A 95 -6.08 9.63 -17.35
CA LEU A 95 -4.64 9.51 -17.13
C LEU A 95 -3.83 10.30 -18.18
N GLN A 96 -4.17 10.15 -19.47
CA GLN A 96 -3.50 10.86 -20.55
C GLN A 96 -3.64 12.38 -20.39
N GLU A 97 -4.86 12.85 -20.14
CA GLU A 97 -5.12 14.27 -19.92
C GLU A 97 -4.41 14.77 -18.67
N ALA A 98 -4.37 14.00 -17.58
CA ALA A 98 -3.63 14.39 -16.37
C ALA A 98 -2.15 14.67 -16.65
N PHE A 99 -1.50 13.81 -17.44
CA PHE A 99 -0.10 13.99 -17.80
C PHE A 99 0.12 15.19 -18.71
N LEU A 100 -0.79 15.39 -19.68
CA LEU A 100 -0.75 16.57 -20.53
C LEU A 100 -0.90 17.85 -19.71
N GLN A 101 -1.87 17.91 -18.77
CA GLN A 101 -2.07 19.06 -17.91
C GLN A 101 -0.87 19.29 -16.97
N MET A 102 -0.26 18.23 -16.42
CA MET A 102 0.99 18.33 -15.64
C MET A 102 2.14 18.89 -16.47
N SER A 103 2.35 18.36 -17.68
CA SER A 103 3.41 18.81 -18.60
C SER A 103 3.28 20.29 -18.99
N GLN A 104 2.05 20.79 -19.03
CA GLN A 104 1.72 22.18 -19.33
C GLN A 104 1.78 23.11 -18.10
N GLY A 105 1.88 22.55 -16.90
CA GLY A 105 1.82 23.31 -15.64
C GLY A 105 0.40 23.78 -15.26
N ASN A 106 -0.63 23.15 -15.83
CA ASN A 106 -2.04 23.45 -15.59
C ASN A 106 -2.66 22.54 -14.51
N CYS A 107 -1.93 21.52 -14.06
CA CYS A 107 -2.39 20.60 -13.03
C CYS A 107 -2.18 21.18 -11.62
N ARG A 108 -3.20 21.10 -10.78
CA ARG A 108 -3.10 21.43 -9.36
C ARG A 108 -2.72 20.18 -8.57
N VAL A 109 -1.55 20.22 -7.95
CA VAL A 109 -1.11 19.19 -7.00
C VAL A 109 -1.26 19.73 -5.58
N SER A 110 -2.10 19.09 -4.75
CA SER A 110 -2.31 19.46 -3.35
C SER A 110 -2.28 18.25 -2.43
N LYS A 111 -2.06 18.45 -1.14
CA LYS A 111 -2.08 17.36 -0.15
C LYS A 111 -3.52 16.98 0.20
N ASP A 112 -3.74 15.72 0.58
CA ASP A 112 -5.00 15.34 1.21
C ASP A 112 -5.08 15.89 2.65
N PRO A 113 -6.30 16.08 3.21
CA PRO A 113 -6.46 16.66 4.55
C PRO A 113 -5.71 15.91 5.65
N SER A 114 -5.56 14.58 5.50
CA SER A 114 -4.86 13.75 6.46
C SER A 114 -3.35 14.01 6.46
N SER A 115 -2.80 14.33 5.29
CA SER A 115 -1.39 14.66 5.07
C SER A 115 -1.10 16.07 5.55
N GLU A 116 -1.98 17.03 5.29
CA GLU A 116 -1.88 18.39 5.86
C GLU A 116 -1.88 18.38 7.40
N LEU A 117 -2.79 17.61 8.01
CA LEU A 117 -2.82 17.47 9.48
C LEU A 117 -1.56 16.78 10.03
N SER A 118 -0.99 15.84 9.29
CA SER A 118 0.25 15.17 9.70
C SER A 118 1.46 16.11 9.69
N GLU A 119 1.47 17.10 8.79
CA GLU A 119 2.53 18.11 8.73
C GLU A 119 2.52 19.07 9.90
N LEU A 120 1.35 19.40 10.43
CA LEU A 120 1.24 20.16 11.69
C LEU A 120 1.91 19.43 12.87
N ASN A 121 2.02 18.10 12.79
CA ASN A 121 2.70 17.25 13.76
C ASN A 121 4.16 16.93 13.35
N GLY A 122 4.74 17.71 12.43
CA GLY A 122 6.15 17.59 12.03
C GLY A 122 6.45 16.52 10.98
N ARG A 123 5.45 15.78 10.48
CA ARG A 123 5.65 14.77 9.41
C ARG A 123 5.45 15.37 8.04
N ARG A 124 6.54 15.74 7.38
CA ARG A 124 6.52 16.26 5.99
C ARG A 124 6.04 15.20 5.01
N THR A 125 5.12 15.60 4.13
CA THR A 125 4.71 14.83 2.95
C THR A 125 5.25 15.55 1.72
N PRO A 126 6.29 15.01 1.05
CA PRO A 126 6.92 15.69 -0.08
C PRO A 126 5.90 15.83 -1.23
N VAL A 127 5.92 16.99 -1.88
CA VAL A 127 5.12 17.28 -3.08
C VAL A 127 6.07 17.57 -4.23
N MET A 128 5.78 17.04 -5.41
CA MET A 128 6.59 17.24 -6.60
C MET A 128 6.64 18.72 -6.99
N SER A 129 7.82 19.20 -7.37
CA SER A 129 7.98 20.58 -7.82
C SER A 129 7.26 20.81 -9.15
N ILE A 130 7.05 22.06 -9.53
CA ILE A 130 6.42 22.41 -10.81
C ILE A 130 7.31 21.95 -11.98
N GLU A 131 8.63 22.04 -11.83
CA GLU A 131 9.61 21.56 -12.81
C GLU A 131 9.51 20.04 -12.97
N GLU A 132 9.41 19.30 -11.86
CA GLU A 132 9.22 17.86 -11.88
C GLU A 132 7.89 17.49 -12.55
N GLN A 133 6.80 18.18 -12.23
CA GLN A 133 5.49 17.98 -12.89
C GLN A 133 5.57 18.21 -14.40
N LYS A 134 6.25 19.29 -14.83
CA LYS A 134 6.40 19.60 -16.26
C LYS A 134 7.23 18.56 -17.02
N ALA A 135 8.14 17.88 -16.33
CA ALA A 135 8.95 16.80 -16.87
C ALA A 135 8.26 15.42 -16.86
N CYS A 136 6.95 15.33 -16.54
CA CYS A 136 6.28 14.03 -16.40
C CYS A 136 6.24 13.18 -17.68
N LEU A 137 6.43 13.79 -18.86
CA LEU A 137 6.49 13.06 -20.14
C LEU A 137 7.83 12.35 -20.38
N ASP A 138 8.85 12.65 -19.57
CA ASP A 138 10.14 11.95 -19.55
C ASP A 138 10.13 10.72 -18.63
N TRP A 139 9.02 10.46 -17.93
CA TRP A 139 8.89 9.31 -17.03
C TRP A 139 8.50 8.04 -17.79
N ASP A 140 8.75 6.90 -17.17
CA ASP A 140 8.34 5.59 -17.67
C ASP A 140 7.29 4.99 -16.73
N VAL A 141 6.24 4.44 -17.32
CA VAL A 141 4.98 4.13 -16.64
C VAL A 141 4.72 2.63 -16.68
N TRP A 142 4.48 2.03 -15.52
CA TRP A 142 3.92 0.70 -15.41
C TRP A 142 2.39 0.78 -15.29
N TYR A 143 1.69 -0.08 -16.03
CA TYR A 143 0.24 -0.23 -16.00
C TYR A 143 -0.06 -1.72 -16.18
N ASP A 144 -0.92 -2.29 -15.34
CA ASP A 144 -1.05 -3.76 -15.21
C ASP A 144 -1.39 -4.48 -16.52
N TYR A 145 -2.25 -3.91 -17.36
CA TYR A 145 -2.84 -4.59 -18.51
C TYR A 145 -1.84 -4.89 -19.63
N PHE A 146 -0.94 -3.94 -19.89
CA PHE A 146 0.15 -4.12 -20.83
C PHE A 146 1.50 -4.33 -20.14
N GLY A 147 1.59 -4.19 -18.82
CA GLY A 147 2.75 -4.54 -18.02
C GLY A 147 2.82 -6.05 -17.69
N CYS A 148 1.66 -6.73 -17.67
CA CYS A 148 1.55 -8.16 -17.41
C CYS A 148 1.00 -8.91 -18.65
N PRO A 149 1.51 -10.11 -18.97
CA PRO A 149 1.02 -10.93 -20.07
C PRO A 149 -0.41 -11.40 -19.81
N GLN A 150 -1.22 -11.48 -20.86
CA GLN A 150 -2.60 -11.97 -20.77
C GLN A 150 -2.65 -13.46 -21.13
N ILE A 151 -3.58 -14.22 -20.53
CA ILE A 151 -3.81 -15.61 -20.93
C ILE A 151 -4.53 -15.58 -22.28
N ASP A 152 -3.83 -15.99 -23.34
CA ASP A 152 -4.43 -16.27 -24.65
C ASP A 152 -4.99 -17.71 -24.66
N ASP A 153 -6.15 -17.92 -25.26
CA ASP A 153 -6.80 -19.23 -25.41
C ASP A 153 -5.87 -20.26 -26.12
N ARG A 154 -4.83 -19.80 -26.83
CA ARG A 154 -3.85 -20.63 -27.55
C ARG A 154 -2.60 -20.99 -26.75
N ALA A 155 -2.36 -20.39 -25.58
CA ALA A 155 -1.08 -20.46 -24.85
C ALA A 155 -1.22 -21.03 -23.43
N TYR A 156 -2.13 -22.00 -23.25
CA TYR A 156 -2.66 -22.46 -21.96
C TYR A 156 -1.62 -22.72 -20.85
N ASP A 157 -0.42 -23.23 -21.17
CA ASP A 157 0.57 -23.58 -20.13
C ASP A 157 1.60 -22.48 -19.82
N ASN A 158 2.10 -21.75 -20.83
CA ASN A 158 3.15 -20.74 -20.61
C ASN A 158 2.55 -19.38 -20.20
N GLY A 159 1.41 -18.98 -20.78
CA GLY A 159 0.80 -17.68 -20.49
C GLY A 159 0.31 -17.57 -19.04
N ALA A 160 -0.20 -18.66 -18.46
CA ALA A 160 -0.62 -18.69 -17.07
C ALA A 160 0.55 -18.56 -16.08
N LYS A 161 1.69 -19.22 -16.37
CA LYS A 161 2.90 -19.13 -15.54
C LYS A 161 3.50 -17.73 -15.58
N GLU A 162 3.62 -17.14 -16.77
CA GLU A 162 4.15 -15.79 -16.92
C GLU A 162 3.24 -14.74 -16.27
N LEU A 163 1.92 -14.88 -16.41
CA LEU A 163 0.97 -14.00 -15.72
C LEU A 163 1.12 -14.11 -14.20
N GLN A 164 1.21 -15.33 -13.67
CA GLN A 164 1.37 -15.52 -12.23
C GLN A 164 2.71 -14.93 -11.75
N ALA A 165 3.80 -15.12 -12.48
CA ALA A 165 5.10 -14.51 -12.17
C ALA A 165 5.03 -12.97 -12.20
N ALA A 166 4.33 -12.39 -13.17
CA ALA A 166 4.11 -10.95 -13.26
C ALA A 166 3.30 -10.41 -12.08
N VAL A 167 2.23 -11.11 -11.68
CA VAL A 167 1.43 -10.77 -10.50
C VAL A 167 2.25 -10.88 -9.22
N ASN A 168 3.05 -11.94 -9.06
CA ASN A 168 3.95 -12.12 -7.92
C ASN A 168 5.01 -11.02 -7.84
N SER A 169 5.38 -10.42 -8.98
CA SER A 169 6.40 -9.37 -9.07
C SER A 169 5.87 -7.97 -8.78
N ILE A 170 4.54 -7.74 -8.79
CA ILE A 170 3.93 -6.41 -8.51
C ILE A 170 4.52 -5.73 -7.26
N PRO A 171 4.71 -6.43 -6.13
CA PRO A 171 5.28 -5.80 -4.94
C PRO A 171 6.72 -5.33 -5.17
N SER A 172 7.53 -6.10 -5.90
CA SER A 172 8.89 -5.65 -6.29
C SER A 172 8.82 -4.41 -7.17
N TYR A 173 7.85 -4.32 -8.09
CA TYR A 173 7.61 -3.13 -8.92
C TYR A 173 7.29 -1.90 -8.06
N CYS A 174 6.43 -2.07 -7.04
CA CYS A 174 6.12 -1.00 -6.09
C CYS A 174 7.37 -0.54 -5.31
N THR A 175 8.31 -1.43 -4.99
CA THR A 175 9.53 -1.05 -4.25
C THR A 175 10.55 -0.27 -5.08
N VAL A 176 10.56 -0.47 -6.41
CA VAL A 176 11.49 0.21 -7.32
C VAL A 176 10.90 1.48 -7.95
N ALA A 177 9.57 1.66 -7.89
CA ALA A 177 8.90 2.85 -8.39
C ALA A 177 9.28 4.11 -7.57
N ASP A 178 9.42 5.24 -8.24
CA ASP A 178 9.62 6.56 -7.64
C ASP A 178 8.31 7.14 -7.08
N CYS A 179 7.20 6.83 -7.76
CA CYS A 179 5.87 7.26 -7.36
C CYS A 179 4.80 6.23 -7.75
N VAL A 180 3.71 6.24 -6.99
CA VAL A 180 2.50 5.48 -7.30
C VAL A 180 1.36 6.46 -7.51
N PHE A 181 0.69 6.31 -8.65
CA PHE A 181 -0.51 7.04 -8.98
C PHE A 181 -1.71 6.11 -8.90
N VAL A 182 -2.63 6.43 -8.00
CA VAL A 182 -3.94 5.80 -7.91
C VAL A 182 -4.86 6.51 -8.90
N LEU A 183 -5.15 5.86 -10.01
CA LEU A 183 -6.09 6.32 -11.02
C LEU A 183 -7.49 5.83 -10.64
N ALA A 184 -8.30 6.72 -10.07
CA ALA A 184 -9.62 6.38 -9.56
C ALA A 184 -10.67 7.48 -9.84
N PRO A 185 -10.88 7.86 -11.12
CA PRO A 185 -11.96 8.77 -11.48
C PRO A 185 -13.33 8.16 -11.18
N THR A 186 -14.32 9.02 -10.98
CA THR A 186 -15.70 8.59 -10.78
C THR A 186 -16.32 8.19 -12.11
N MET A 187 -16.56 6.89 -12.30
CA MET A 187 -17.11 6.34 -13.54
C MET A 187 -17.96 5.09 -13.29
N ARG A 188 -18.63 4.55 -14.31
CA ARG A 188 -19.42 3.32 -14.20
C ARG A 188 -18.66 2.12 -14.73
N HIS A 189 -18.64 1.04 -13.97
CA HIS A 189 -18.18 -0.25 -14.46
C HIS A 189 -19.05 -0.70 -15.64
N SER A 190 -18.44 -1.11 -16.76
CA SER A 190 -19.11 -1.45 -18.02
C SER A 190 -20.17 -2.54 -17.85
N ASP A 191 -19.84 -3.60 -17.11
CA ASP A 191 -20.71 -4.78 -17.01
C ASP A 191 -21.71 -4.68 -15.85
N SER A 192 -21.24 -4.28 -14.65
CA SER A 192 -22.08 -4.24 -13.46
C SER A 192 -22.87 -2.95 -13.27
N GLY A 193 -22.53 -1.88 -14.00
CA GLY A 193 -23.12 -0.54 -13.85
C GLY A 193 -22.80 0.17 -12.52
N ARG A 194 -22.07 -0.50 -11.61
CA ARG A 194 -21.68 0.04 -10.30
C ARG A 194 -20.77 1.26 -10.46
N MET A 195 -20.95 2.23 -9.59
CA MET A 195 -20.07 3.40 -9.53
C MET A 195 -18.69 3.00 -9.00
N MET A 196 -17.66 3.45 -9.68
CA MET A 196 -16.26 3.34 -9.30
C MET A 196 -15.78 4.69 -8.75
N SER A 197 -14.87 4.65 -7.78
CA SER A 197 -14.26 5.83 -7.16
C SER A 197 -13.00 5.43 -6.37
N ARG A 198 -12.29 6.42 -5.80
CA ARG A 198 -11.23 6.17 -4.81
C ARG A 198 -11.68 5.23 -3.68
N SER A 199 -12.93 5.34 -3.22
CA SER A 199 -13.48 4.49 -2.16
C SER A 199 -13.54 3.02 -2.59
N THR A 200 -14.10 2.74 -3.77
CA THR A 200 -14.23 1.35 -4.26
C THR A 200 -12.88 0.75 -4.64
N TRP A 201 -11.96 1.56 -5.18
CA TRP A 201 -10.56 1.15 -5.37
C TRP A 201 -9.93 0.73 -4.04
N GLY A 202 -10.12 1.54 -3.00
CA GLY A 202 -9.61 1.29 -1.64
C GLY A 202 -10.25 0.10 -0.93
N MET A 203 -11.25 -0.56 -1.53
CA MET A 203 -11.84 -1.81 -1.02
C MET A 203 -11.18 -3.05 -1.62
N ARG A 204 -10.44 -2.95 -2.73
CA ARG A 204 -9.86 -4.11 -3.41
C ARG A 204 -8.57 -4.60 -2.74
N GLY A 205 -8.43 -5.91 -2.61
CA GLY A 205 -7.28 -6.54 -1.96
C GLY A 205 -5.95 -6.21 -2.63
N TRP A 206 -5.84 -6.43 -3.95
CA TRP A 206 -4.63 -6.12 -4.72
C TRP A 206 -4.29 -4.63 -4.76
N CYS A 207 -5.28 -3.74 -4.93
CA CYS A 207 -5.05 -2.29 -4.87
C CYS A 207 -4.52 -1.83 -3.50
N ARG A 208 -5.03 -2.42 -2.41
CA ARG A 208 -4.48 -2.20 -1.07
C ARG A 208 -3.07 -2.74 -0.94
N ALA A 209 -2.78 -3.90 -1.54
CA ALA A 209 -1.46 -4.52 -1.54
C ALA A 209 -0.43 -3.63 -2.24
N GLU A 210 -0.73 -3.10 -3.42
CA GLU A 210 0.12 -2.16 -4.16
C GLU A 210 0.45 -0.91 -3.33
N ARG A 211 -0.57 -0.26 -2.76
CA ARG A 211 -0.37 0.90 -1.86
C ARG A 211 0.50 0.53 -0.67
N THR A 212 0.24 -0.63 -0.05
CA THR A 212 0.97 -1.07 1.14
C THR A 212 2.42 -1.41 0.81
N ALA A 213 2.67 -2.08 -0.31
CA ALA A 213 4.02 -2.37 -0.81
C ALA A 213 4.82 -1.09 -1.02
N PHE A 214 4.21 -0.08 -1.62
CA PHE A 214 4.84 1.21 -1.82
C PHE A 214 5.16 1.94 -0.50
N VAL A 215 4.19 2.04 0.42
CA VAL A 215 4.37 2.73 1.71
C VAL A 215 5.37 2.01 2.61
N LEU A 216 5.41 0.68 2.58
CA LEU A 216 6.35 -0.14 3.35
C LEU A 216 7.71 -0.29 2.66
N SER A 217 7.88 0.18 1.43
CA SER A 217 9.16 0.14 0.74
C SER A 217 10.23 0.95 1.49
N GLN A 218 11.50 0.66 1.17
CA GLN A 218 12.64 1.36 1.75
C GLN A 218 12.87 2.74 1.13
N ARG A 219 12.35 2.95 -0.08
CA ARG A 219 12.46 4.20 -0.84
C ARG A 219 11.41 5.17 -0.34
N GLU A 220 11.79 6.43 -0.18
CA GLU A 220 10.82 7.49 -0.01
C GLU A 220 10.24 7.83 -1.38
N GLY A 221 8.93 7.74 -1.50
CA GLY A 221 8.21 8.01 -2.74
C GLY A 221 6.88 8.69 -2.47
N GLN A 222 6.24 9.16 -3.54
CA GLN A 222 4.98 9.87 -3.46
C GLN A 222 3.80 8.99 -3.89
N LEU A 223 2.80 8.90 -3.02
CA LEU A 223 1.51 8.32 -3.35
C LEU A 223 0.56 9.44 -3.77
N MET A 224 0.08 9.37 -5.00
CA MET A 224 -0.77 10.39 -5.61
C MET A 224 -2.09 9.77 -6.07
N PHE A 225 -3.14 10.59 -6.10
CA PHE A 225 -4.46 10.19 -6.57
C PHE A 225 -4.88 11.09 -7.73
N ILE A 226 -5.18 10.47 -8.87
CA ILE A 226 -5.82 11.12 -10.02
C ILE A 226 -7.30 10.74 -9.99
N SER A 227 -8.14 11.72 -9.65
CA SER A 227 -9.60 11.62 -9.80
C SER A 227 -10.13 12.48 -10.95
N SER A 228 -9.32 13.44 -11.43
CA SER A 228 -9.61 14.27 -12.59
C SER A 228 -8.32 14.66 -13.33
N PRO A 229 -8.41 15.12 -14.59
CA PRO A 229 -7.23 15.55 -15.35
C PRO A 229 -6.46 16.73 -14.77
N THR A 230 -7.09 17.58 -13.98
CA THR A 230 -6.49 18.85 -13.54
C THR A 230 -6.17 18.89 -12.05
N SER A 231 -6.45 17.82 -11.31
CA SER A 231 -6.29 17.79 -9.86
C SER A 231 -5.68 16.47 -9.39
N ILE A 232 -4.54 16.57 -8.71
CA ILE A 232 -3.83 15.45 -8.10
C ILE A 232 -3.75 15.69 -6.60
N LEU A 233 -4.12 14.65 -5.84
CA LEU A 233 -3.98 14.65 -4.38
C LEU A 233 -2.78 13.82 -3.95
N VAL A 234 -1.86 14.41 -3.20
CA VAL A 234 -0.73 13.72 -2.57
C VAL A 234 -1.16 13.20 -1.21
N SER A 235 -0.82 11.95 -0.92
CA SER A 235 -1.11 11.29 0.34
C SER A 235 0.16 10.76 1.00
N ASN A 236 0.21 10.83 2.31
CA ASN A 236 1.21 10.14 3.13
C ASN A 236 0.96 8.62 3.22
N GLY A 237 -0.14 8.12 2.65
CA GLY A 237 -0.43 6.69 2.53
C GLY A 237 -0.88 6.00 3.83
N ASN A 238 -1.02 6.72 4.95
CA ASN A 238 -1.33 6.15 6.27
C ASN A 238 -2.65 5.36 6.35
N GLU A 239 -3.52 5.51 5.34
CA GLU A 239 -4.75 4.71 5.19
C GLU A 239 -4.51 3.19 5.23
N TRP A 240 -3.32 2.71 4.81
CA TRP A 240 -3.02 1.27 4.78
C TRP A 240 -3.20 0.61 6.17
N ALA A 241 -2.84 1.30 7.25
CA ALA A 241 -2.93 0.77 8.62
C ALA A 241 -4.39 0.57 9.09
N ARG A 242 -5.35 1.22 8.43
CA ARG A 242 -6.80 1.07 8.68
C ARG A 242 -7.49 0.17 7.66
N ALA A 243 -6.87 -0.06 6.51
CA ALA A 243 -7.44 -0.80 5.39
C ALA A 243 -6.43 -1.84 4.89
N TRP A 244 -6.35 -2.96 5.61
CA TRP A 244 -5.35 -3.99 5.38
C TRP A 244 -5.58 -4.72 4.05
N PRO A 245 -4.52 -5.10 3.33
CA PRO A 245 -4.64 -5.82 2.06
C PRO A 245 -5.46 -7.11 2.16
N GLY A 246 -5.19 -7.93 3.19
CA GLY A 246 -5.89 -9.19 3.42
C GLY A 246 -7.38 -9.07 3.78
N GLU A 247 -7.85 -7.87 4.16
CA GLU A 247 -9.25 -7.56 4.46
C GLU A 247 -10.00 -7.03 3.23
N GLY A 248 -9.33 -6.88 2.08
CA GLY A 248 -9.94 -6.37 0.86
C GLY A 248 -10.86 -7.37 0.15
N HIS A 249 -11.52 -6.89 -0.89
CA HIS A 249 -12.31 -7.70 -1.83
C HIS A 249 -11.42 -8.27 -2.92
N PHE A 250 -11.53 -9.57 -3.16
CA PHE A 250 -10.76 -10.27 -4.19
C PHE A 250 -11.70 -10.81 -5.26
N THR A 251 -11.28 -10.72 -6.52
CA THR A 251 -11.97 -11.44 -7.61
C THR A 251 -11.66 -12.94 -7.53
N VAL A 252 -10.43 -13.28 -7.12
CA VAL A 252 -9.96 -14.65 -6.88
C VAL A 252 -9.61 -14.78 -5.40
N GLU A 253 -10.48 -15.42 -4.62
CA GLU A 253 -10.31 -15.50 -3.15
C GLU A 253 -9.02 -16.21 -2.71
N ALA A 254 -8.46 -17.10 -3.54
CA ALA A 254 -7.17 -17.74 -3.27
C ALA A 254 -6.00 -16.73 -3.17
N ASP A 255 -6.11 -15.56 -3.79
CA ASP A 255 -5.08 -14.51 -3.69
C ASP A 255 -5.04 -13.83 -2.33
N ARG A 256 -6.10 -13.96 -1.52
CA ARG A 256 -6.17 -13.34 -0.18
C ARG A 256 -5.01 -13.79 0.70
N GLU A 257 -4.71 -15.09 0.69
CA GLU A 257 -3.64 -15.64 1.52
C GLU A 257 -2.26 -15.21 1.02
N LYS A 258 -2.07 -15.17 -0.31
CA LYS A 258 -0.85 -14.62 -0.93
C LYS A 258 -0.62 -13.17 -0.50
N VAL A 259 -1.66 -12.34 -0.55
CA VAL A 259 -1.58 -10.92 -0.17
C VAL A 259 -1.33 -10.72 1.33
N LYS A 260 -1.87 -11.58 2.19
CA LYS A 260 -1.53 -11.56 3.63
C LYS A 260 -0.06 -11.90 3.86
N GLN A 261 0.43 -12.98 3.25
CA GLN A 261 1.82 -13.39 3.35
C GLN A 261 2.76 -12.29 2.83
N LEU A 262 2.44 -11.70 1.68
CA LEU A 262 3.16 -10.55 1.15
C LEU A 262 3.19 -9.37 2.13
N THR A 263 2.06 -9.04 2.77
CA THR A 263 1.98 -7.92 3.72
C THR A 263 2.90 -8.17 4.93
N LYS A 264 2.98 -9.42 5.40
CA LYS A 264 3.91 -9.83 6.45
C LYS A 264 5.36 -9.64 6.01
N ASP A 265 5.71 -10.07 4.81
CA ASP A 265 7.09 -9.96 4.29
C ASP A 265 7.51 -8.49 4.12
N LEU A 266 6.62 -7.64 3.62
CA LEU A 266 6.83 -6.19 3.54
C LEU A 266 7.07 -5.53 4.90
N LEU A 267 6.31 -5.93 5.93
CA LEU A 267 6.51 -5.43 7.29
C LEU A 267 7.86 -5.87 7.85
N LEU A 268 8.27 -7.12 7.62
CA LEU A 268 9.59 -7.61 8.04
C LEU A 268 10.72 -6.83 7.38
N ILE A 269 10.64 -6.58 6.06
CA ILE A 269 11.59 -5.73 5.33
C ILE A 269 11.64 -4.32 5.93
N LYS A 270 10.48 -3.72 6.22
CA LYS A 270 10.40 -2.37 6.80
C LYS A 270 11.00 -2.31 8.19
N CYS A 271 10.68 -3.27 9.06
CA CYS A 271 11.26 -3.39 10.38
C CYS A 271 12.79 -3.54 10.29
N HIS A 272 13.28 -4.45 9.44
CA HIS A 272 14.71 -4.65 9.25
C HIS A 272 15.43 -3.36 8.84
N SER A 273 14.89 -2.63 7.85
CA SER A 273 15.45 -1.36 7.39
C SER A 273 15.49 -0.30 8.50
N LEU A 274 14.41 -0.19 9.30
CA LEU A 274 14.33 0.77 10.41
C LEU A 274 15.31 0.43 11.53
N TRP A 275 15.49 -0.86 11.82
CA TRP A 275 16.49 -1.35 12.77
C TRP A 275 17.91 -0.96 12.35
N LEU A 276 18.29 -1.24 11.09
CA LEU A 276 19.61 -0.87 10.54
C LEU A 276 19.86 0.64 10.58
N ARG A 277 18.82 1.46 10.35
CA ARG A 277 18.89 2.93 10.43
C ARG A 277 18.81 3.47 11.86
N ARG A 278 18.77 2.59 12.89
CA ARG A 278 18.59 2.94 14.31
C ARG A 278 17.33 3.76 14.59
N ASN A 279 16.30 3.65 13.74
CA ASN A 279 15.00 4.30 13.95
C ASN A 279 14.12 3.42 14.84
N MET A 280 14.42 3.42 16.13
CA MET A 280 13.73 2.60 17.13
C MET A 280 12.23 2.92 17.27
N PRO A 281 11.79 4.20 17.31
CA PRO A 281 10.36 4.51 17.39
C PRO A 281 9.58 3.97 16.18
N GLY A 282 10.13 4.12 14.97
CA GLY A 282 9.55 3.56 13.75
C GLY A 282 9.51 2.03 13.79
N TRP A 283 10.63 1.38 14.12
CA TRP A 283 10.72 -0.07 14.21
C TRP A 283 9.66 -0.63 15.18
N ARG A 284 9.54 -0.09 16.40
CA ARG A 284 8.53 -0.51 17.39
C ARG A 284 7.11 -0.37 16.85
N PHE A 285 6.82 0.74 16.16
CA PHE A 285 5.51 0.97 15.55
C PHE A 285 5.15 -0.13 14.54
N TYR A 286 6.05 -0.47 13.60
CA TYR A 286 5.78 -1.50 12.60
C TYR A 286 5.81 -2.92 13.19
N GLN A 287 6.69 -3.17 14.17
CA GLN A 287 6.75 -4.44 14.90
C GLN A 287 5.40 -4.77 15.56
N ALA A 288 4.73 -3.77 16.15
CA ALA A 288 3.43 -3.95 16.80
C ALA A 288 2.28 -4.27 15.83
N LEU A 289 2.49 -4.03 14.53
CA LEU A 289 1.49 -4.33 13.51
C LEU A 289 1.64 -5.75 12.93
N HIS A 290 2.75 -6.44 13.22
CA HIS A 290 3.04 -7.78 12.68
C HIS A 290 1.97 -8.83 13.02
N PRO A 291 1.41 -8.92 14.25
CA PRO A 291 0.33 -9.88 14.52
C PRO A 291 -0.93 -9.62 13.69
N ARG A 292 -1.25 -8.35 13.40
CA ARG A 292 -2.41 -8.03 12.57
C ARG A 292 -2.22 -8.47 11.12
N ALA A 293 -1.01 -8.40 10.59
CA ALA A 293 -0.67 -8.91 9.26
C ALA A 293 -0.94 -10.42 9.11
N GLN A 294 -0.84 -11.16 10.21
CA GLN A 294 -1.11 -12.60 10.29
C GLN A 294 -2.59 -12.94 10.48
N GLY A 295 -3.49 -11.96 10.43
CA GLY A 295 -4.93 -12.18 10.56
C GLY A 295 -5.41 -12.30 12.01
N HIS A 296 -4.77 -11.60 12.95
CA HIS A 296 -5.11 -11.59 14.37
C HIS A 296 -4.93 -12.99 15.00
N PRO A 297 -3.67 -13.47 15.17
CA PRO A 297 -3.45 -14.71 15.90
C PRO A 297 -4.06 -14.58 17.30
N PRO A 298 -4.54 -15.70 17.88
CA PRO A 298 -5.04 -15.70 19.25
C PRO A 298 -3.99 -15.08 20.18
N MET A 299 -4.46 -14.26 21.11
CA MET A 299 -3.60 -13.62 22.10
C MET A 299 -2.86 -14.74 22.85
N GLN A 300 -1.53 -14.67 22.95
CA GLN A 300 -0.81 -15.58 23.83
C GLN A 300 -1.30 -15.32 25.25
N GLU A 301 -1.82 -16.36 25.91
CA GLU A 301 -2.57 -16.21 27.17
C GLU A 301 -1.68 -15.73 28.34
N GLU A 302 -0.35 -15.85 28.24
CA GLU A 302 0.60 -15.49 29.31
C GLU A 302 1.96 -15.03 28.75
N GLU A 303 2.04 -13.81 28.18
CA GLU A 303 3.36 -13.14 27.99
C GLU A 303 3.70 -12.35 29.25
N SER A 304 4.91 -12.53 29.80
CA SER A 304 5.36 -11.74 30.93
C SER A 304 5.63 -10.29 30.51
N LEU A 305 5.54 -9.34 31.46
CA LEU A 305 5.88 -7.94 31.17
C LEU A 305 7.33 -7.80 30.65
N GLU A 306 8.25 -8.59 31.19
CA GLU A 306 9.65 -8.57 30.79
C GLU A 306 9.81 -9.03 29.33
N ASP A 307 9.16 -10.13 28.95
CA ASP A 307 9.18 -10.64 27.58
C ASP A 307 8.56 -9.62 26.60
N PHE A 308 7.46 -8.97 27.00
CA PHE A 308 6.83 -7.91 26.22
C PHE A 308 7.78 -6.73 26.00
N LEU A 309 8.43 -6.24 27.07
CA LEU A 309 9.38 -5.13 26.98
C LEU A 309 10.58 -5.50 26.11
N GLN A 310 11.14 -6.70 26.30
CA GLN A 310 12.26 -7.21 25.53
C GLN A 310 11.92 -7.34 24.05
N ARG A 311 10.72 -7.82 23.71
CA ARG A 311 10.23 -7.94 22.32
C ARG A 311 10.19 -6.60 21.57
N TYR A 312 9.98 -5.50 22.29
CA TYR A 312 10.00 -4.14 21.75
C TYR A 312 11.29 -3.36 22.05
N ASN A 313 12.33 -4.04 22.54
CA ASN A 313 13.60 -3.44 22.94
C ASN A 313 13.37 -2.21 23.84
N LEU A 314 12.47 -2.32 24.81
CA LEU A 314 12.15 -1.28 25.78
C LEU A 314 12.88 -1.56 27.08
N ASP A 315 13.38 -0.50 27.70
CA ASP A 315 13.87 -0.49 29.07
C ASP A 315 12.74 -0.14 30.05
N THR A 316 12.95 -0.46 31.32
CA THR A 316 12.07 -0.07 32.42
C THR A 316 12.20 1.41 32.80
N THR A 317 13.22 2.10 32.29
CA THR A 317 13.57 3.48 32.67
C THR A 317 12.79 4.56 31.92
N LEU A 318 11.88 4.21 31.00
CA LEU A 318 11.02 5.13 30.23
C LEU A 318 11.76 6.16 29.36
N HIS A 319 13.08 6.04 29.18
CA HIS A 319 13.91 6.98 28.39
C HIS A 319 13.42 7.09 26.93
N HIS A 320 12.80 6.02 26.42
CA HIS A 320 12.18 6.00 25.10
C HIS A 320 11.00 6.98 24.91
N LEU A 321 10.34 7.41 25.99
CA LEU A 321 9.23 8.38 25.94
C LEU A 321 9.70 9.81 25.80
N GLU A 322 10.85 10.15 26.38
CA GLU A 322 11.45 11.49 26.29
C GLU A 322 11.88 11.82 24.85
N GLN A 323 12.11 10.80 24.03
CA GLN A 323 12.42 10.91 22.60
C GLN A 323 11.18 10.87 21.70
N GLY A 324 9.96 10.97 22.26
CA GLY A 324 8.71 10.92 21.50
C GLY A 324 8.32 9.53 21.00
N GLY A 325 8.81 8.47 21.66
CA GLY A 325 8.50 7.07 21.34
C GLY A 325 7.12 6.61 21.83
N LEU A 326 6.69 5.43 21.36
CA LEU A 326 5.47 4.78 21.83
C LEU A 326 5.71 4.14 23.20
N SER A 327 4.77 4.32 24.13
CA SER A 327 4.79 3.63 25.42
C SER A 327 4.43 2.15 25.29
N PRO A 328 4.79 1.29 26.27
CA PRO A 328 4.33 -0.09 26.31
C PRO A 328 2.82 -0.23 26.11
N LEU A 329 2.03 0.61 26.79
CA LEU A 329 0.57 0.62 26.67
C LEU A 329 0.10 1.02 25.26
N MET A 330 0.78 1.98 24.61
CA MET A 330 0.47 2.37 23.24
C MET A 330 0.76 1.23 22.24
N LEU A 331 1.84 0.47 22.46
CA LEU A 331 2.18 -0.70 21.64
C LEU A 331 1.16 -1.82 21.84
N ALA A 332 0.83 -2.16 23.09
CA ALA A 332 -0.18 -3.17 23.41
C ALA A 332 -1.56 -2.82 22.83
N SER A 333 -1.94 -1.53 22.80
CA SER A 333 -3.21 -1.10 22.20
C SER A 333 -3.29 -1.27 20.67
N ARG A 334 -2.14 -1.45 19.99
CA ARG A 334 -2.05 -1.65 18.54
C ARG A 334 -2.04 -3.11 18.16
N GLU A 335 -1.74 -4.00 19.09
CA GLU A 335 -1.85 -5.43 18.87
C GLU A 335 -3.33 -5.82 18.78
N PRO A 336 -3.67 -6.82 17.94
CA PRO A 336 -4.95 -7.51 18.00
C PRO A 336 -5.35 -7.85 19.44
N LYS A 337 -6.41 -7.22 19.94
CA LYS A 337 -7.16 -7.83 21.05
C LYS A 337 -7.87 -9.04 20.45
N GLY A 338 -7.59 -10.24 20.95
CA GLY A 338 -8.35 -11.43 20.58
C GLY A 338 -9.84 -11.12 20.66
N ARG A 339 -10.65 -11.69 19.76
CA ARG A 339 -12.11 -11.64 19.88
C ARG A 339 -12.50 -12.24 21.23
N ALA A 340 -12.62 -11.41 22.26
CA ALA A 340 -13.35 -11.76 23.45
C ALA A 340 -14.82 -11.86 23.04
N MET A 341 -15.32 -13.10 23.07
CA MET A 341 -16.71 -13.56 23.12
C MET A 341 -17.75 -12.85 22.25
N GLU A 342 -18.52 -13.68 21.56
CA GLU A 342 -19.85 -13.37 21.04
C GLU A 342 -20.59 -12.39 21.97
N THR A 343 -21.00 -11.25 21.40
CA THR A 343 -22.06 -10.45 21.99
C THR A 343 -23.22 -11.39 22.31
N PRO A 344 -23.70 -11.46 23.57
CA PRO A 344 -24.94 -12.17 23.83
C PRO A 344 -25.99 -11.49 22.97
N ARG A 345 -26.60 -12.26 22.07
CA ARG A 345 -27.82 -11.83 21.38
C ARG A 345 -28.76 -11.37 22.48
N CYS A 346 -29.09 -10.08 22.52
CA CYS A 346 -30.27 -9.63 23.22
C CYS A 346 -31.45 -10.36 22.57
N CYS A 347 -31.87 -11.46 23.19
CA CYS A 347 -33.18 -12.04 23.00
C CYS A 347 -34.19 -10.96 23.39
N VAL A 348 -34.63 -10.19 22.41
CA VAL A 348 -35.88 -9.44 22.54
C VAL A 348 -36.97 -10.51 22.62
N GLY A 349 -37.48 -10.71 23.83
CA GLY A 349 -38.57 -11.63 24.10
C GLY A 349 -39.78 -11.28 23.23
N SER A 350 -40.08 -12.14 22.26
CA SER A 350 -41.39 -12.18 21.63
C SER A 350 -42.37 -12.83 22.59
N VAL A 351 -43.18 -11.98 23.23
CA VAL A 351 -44.39 -12.38 23.95
C VAL A 351 -45.39 -12.96 22.94
N PRO A 352 -45.99 -14.16 23.17
CA PRO A 352 -47.00 -14.70 22.28
C PRO A 352 -48.35 -14.02 22.56
N GLY A 353 -48.68 -13.02 21.74
CA GLY A 353 -49.99 -12.39 21.72
C GLY A 353 -50.88 -13.01 20.64
N THR A 354 -51.69 -13.98 21.05
CA THR A 354 -52.86 -14.46 20.31
C THR A 354 -53.79 -13.31 19.94
N LEU A 355 -53.99 -13.08 18.64
CA LEU A 355 -55.16 -12.35 18.14
C LEU A 355 -55.74 -13.11 16.95
N THR A 356 -56.78 -13.87 17.28
CA THR A 356 -57.80 -14.41 16.40
C THR A 356 -58.57 -13.27 15.72
N THR A 357 -58.58 -13.24 14.39
CA THR A 357 -59.73 -12.71 13.63
C THR A 357 -59.99 -13.57 12.40
N SER A 358 -61.17 -14.16 12.39
CA SER A 358 -61.77 -14.98 11.34
C SER A 358 -61.98 -14.22 10.02
N PRO A 359 -62.16 -14.94 8.89
CA PRO A 359 -62.40 -14.35 7.59
C PRO A 359 -63.88 -14.01 7.39
N LYS A 360 -64.20 -12.98 6.59
CA LYS A 360 -65.38 -12.94 5.70
C LYS A 360 -65.46 -11.65 4.87
N ARG A 361 -65.69 -11.89 3.57
CA ARG A 361 -66.18 -11.06 2.47
C ARG A 361 -65.19 -10.15 1.75
#